data_AF-A0AAN7M5S9-F1
#
_entry.id   AF-A0AAN7M5S9-F1
#
_cell.length_a   1.000
_cell.length_b   1.000
_cell.length_c   1.000
_cell.angle_alpha   90.00
_cell.angle_beta   90.00
_cell.angle_gamma   90.00
#
_symmetry.space_group_name_H-M   'P 1'
#
loop_
_entity.id
_entity.type
_entity.pdbx_description
1 polymer ?
#
loop_
_entity_poly.entity_id
_entity_poly.type
_entity_poly.pdbx_seq_one_letter_code
_entity_poly.pdbx_strand_id
1 'polypeptide(L)'
;MDESLEQNDCEKVLRCISVAESRIVSESLSSSSAALISCFTPSWVYSKVVMLGVSFLEQVRRYSSAIFLLKQLLEYFTCDGRRGYWTLRLSIDLEHLGYLSESLSIAENGLLDPWVRAGSRISLQKRILRLAKPPRRWKIPPFSSSLNRKIKEVQVVGRPLNCEMGKKSRFYGQDGNQCGVEQLALQHYAGEGGGWHGVHTESGIWLTIFGLLMWDAIFADIPNVFRTRFQTAPLDLETDNFYPERKTLIESQLQKINDGMAEEMLITSWESHRGTSCRGVNWERHSLSDLRAAVSCVGGPCLASLCRNLSQDYRSWSSGMPDLLLWRFHGEFRGEAKLVEVKGPRDRLSEQQQAWLLLLMDKGFNTEVCKVVPLTIRS
;
A
#
# COMPACT_ATOMS: atom_id res chain seq x y z
N MET A 1 -20.50 -16.99 -6.02
CA MET A 1 -19.53 -16.21 -6.83
C MET A 1 -18.15 -16.81 -6.69
N ASP A 2 -17.49 -16.71 -5.53
CA ASP A 2 -16.11 -17.20 -5.34
C ASP A 2 -15.95 -18.69 -5.69
N GLU A 3 -16.78 -19.55 -5.09
CA GLU A 3 -16.79 -20.98 -5.42
C GLU A 3 -17.04 -21.25 -6.92
N SER A 4 -17.90 -20.46 -7.55
CA SER A 4 -18.20 -20.58 -8.98
C SER A 4 -17.04 -20.17 -9.87
N LEU A 5 -16.25 -19.17 -9.46
CA LEU A 5 -15.01 -18.78 -10.14
C LEU A 5 -13.96 -19.89 -10.02
N GLU A 6 -13.82 -20.51 -8.84
CA GLU A 6 -12.90 -21.64 -8.62
C GLU A 6 -13.28 -22.87 -9.47
N GLN A 7 -14.58 -23.14 -9.59
CA GLN A 7 -15.12 -24.23 -10.39
C GLN A 7 -15.23 -23.92 -11.89
N ASN A 8 -14.86 -22.70 -12.33
CA ASN A 8 -15.05 -22.20 -13.70
C ASN A 8 -16.51 -22.31 -14.22
N ASP A 9 -17.49 -22.15 -13.33
CA ASP A 9 -18.92 -22.16 -13.67
C ASP A 9 -19.37 -20.78 -14.17
N CYS A 10 -19.12 -20.52 -15.47
CA CYS A 10 -19.42 -19.26 -16.14
C CYS A 10 -20.89 -18.85 -16.02
N GLU A 11 -21.82 -19.81 -16.04
CA GLU A 11 -23.25 -19.50 -16.02
C GLU A 11 -23.67 -18.97 -14.64
N LYS A 12 -23.26 -19.66 -13.57
CA LYS A 12 -23.53 -19.18 -12.20
C LYS A 12 -22.86 -17.84 -11.93
N VAL A 13 -21.64 -17.63 -12.44
CA VAL A 13 -20.95 -16.33 -12.32
C VAL A 13 -21.79 -15.22 -12.95
N LEU A 14 -22.26 -15.39 -14.19
CA LEU A 14 -23.12 -14.39 -14.86
C LEU A 14 -24.44 -14.15 -14.10
N ARG A 15 -25.05 -15.20 -13.54
CA ARG A 15 -26.25 -15.05 -12.69
C ARG A 15 -25.95 -14.25 -11.43
N CYS A 16 -24.83 -14.51 -10.75
CA CYS A 16 -24.40 -13.74 -9.58
C CYS A 16 -24.20 -12.25 -9.91
N ILE A 17 -23.58 -11.96 -11.06
CA ILE A 17 -23.37 -10.58 -11.53
C ILE A 17 -24.72 -9.88 -11.73
N SER A 18 -25.64 -10.50 -12.48
CA SER A 18 -26.95 -9.92 -12.77
C SER A 18 -27.77 -9.66 -11.50
N VAL A 19 -27.75 -10.61 -10.55
CA VAL A 19 -28.42 -10.42 -9.25
C VAL A 19 -27.80 -9.25 -8.49
N ALA A 20 -26.47 -9.21 -8.35
CA ALA A 20 -25.80 -8.15 -7.61
C ALA A 20 -26.02 -6.77 -8.24
N GLU A 21 -25.96 -6.67 -9.56
CA GLU A 21 -26.23 -5.45 -10.31
C GLU A 21 -27.64 -4.91 -10.04
N SER A 22 -28.67 -5.76 -10.19
CA SER A 22 -30.06 -5.35 -9.95
C SER A 22 -30.31 -4.86 -8.51
N ARG A 23 -29.58 -5.42 -7.54
CA ARG A 23 -29.72 -5.07 -6.13
C ARG A 23 -29.03 -3.75 -5.78
N ILE A 24 -27.88 -3.44 -6.39
CA ILE A 24 -27.20 -2.15 -6.20
C ILE A 24 -28.14 -1.00 -6.60
N VAL A 25 -28.78 -1.10 -7.77
CA VAL A 25 -29.71 -0.07 -8.27
C VAL A 25 -30.90 0.12 -7.33
N SER A 26 -31.43 -0.97 -6.78
CA SER A 26 -32.57 -0.91 -5.86
C SER A 26 -32.20 -0.32 -4.50
N GLU A 27 -31.02 -0.62 -3.97
CA GLU A 27 -30.62 -0.20 -2.61
C GLU A 27 -30.03 1.21 -2.57
N SER A 28 -29.39 1.69 -3.66
CA SER A 28 -28.84 3.05 -3.73
C SER A 28 -29.91 4.14 -3.59
N LEU A 29 -31.16 3.82 -3.93
CA LEU A 29 -32.32 4.70 -3.76
C LEU A 29 -32.80 4.80 -2.30
N SER A 30 -32.26 3.98 -1.38
CA SER A 30 -32.83 3.77 -0.04
C SER A 30 -31.91 4.09 1.14
N SER A 31 -30.60 4.30 0.95
CA SER A 31 -29.65 4.31 2.08
C SER A 31 -29.00 5.66 2.38
N SER A 32 -29.24 6.18 3.59
CA SER A 32 -28.38 7.14 4.30
C SER A 32 -27.64 6.42 5.43
N SER A 33 -26.70 5.52 5.08
CA SER A 33 -25.91 4.82 6.11
C SER A 33 -24.67 5.62 6.51
N ALA A 34 -24.41 5.72 7.82
CA ALA A 34 -23.20 6.31 8.35
C ALA A 34 -21.96 5.51 7.87
N ALA A 35 -20.93 6.24 7.39
CA ALA A 35 -19.75 5.68 6.72
C ALA A 35 -19.06 4.51 7.46
N LEU A 36 -19.15 4.51 8.80
CA LEU A 36 -18.53 3.54 9.73
C LEU A 36 -18.98 2.08 9.53
N ILE A 37 -20.21 1.84 9.07
CA ILE A 37 -20.79 0.49 8.95
C ILE A 37 -21.08 0.16 7.48
N SER A 38 -20.67 1.04 6.55
CA SER A 38 -20.92 0.90 5.12
C SER A 38 -20.48 -0.46 4.57
N CYS A 39 -19.34 -0.98 5.05
CA CYS A 39 -18.80 -2.28 4.65
C CYS A 39 -19.61 -3.50 5.14
N PHE A 40 -20.56 -3.30 6.07
CA PHE A 40 -21.47 -4.32 6.59
C PHE A 40 -22.89 -4.20 6.02
N THR A 41 -23.05 -3.46 4.91
CA THR A 41 -24.34 -3.33 4.21
C THR A 41 -24.44 -4.33 3.05
N PRO A 42 -25.67 -4.76 2.67
CA PRO A 42 -25.85 -5.61 1.49
C PRO A 42 -25.33 -4.95 0.21
N SER A 43 -25.60 -3.66 -0.01
CA SER A 43 -25.07 -2.85 -1.12
C SER A 43 -23.56 -2.97 -1.27
N TRP A 44 -22.82 -2.90 -0.16
CA TRP A 44 -21.37 -3.07 -0.20
C TRP A 44 -20.95 -4.50 -0.59
N VAL A 45 -21.66 -5.53 -0.11
CA VAL A 45 -21.42 -6.91 -0.55
C VAL A 45 -21.70 -7.07 -2.04
N TYR A 46 -22.81 -6.52 -2.54
CA TYR A 46 -23.13 -6.56 -3.97
C TYR A 46 -22.07 -5.85 -4.82
N SER A 47 -21.55 -4.70 -4.35
CA SER A 47 -20.46 -3.99 -5.04
C SER A 47 -19.20 -4.85 -5.18
N LYS A 48 -18.90 -5.72 -4.20
CA LYS A 48 -17.79 -6.68 -4.29
C LYS A 48 -18.07 -7.77 -5.33
N VAL A 49 -19.29 -8.30 -5.36
CA VAL A 49 -19.69 -9.30 -6.36
C VAL A 49 -19.58 -8.70 -7.77
N VAL A 50 -20.04 -7.46 -7.97
CA VAL A 50 -19.90 -6.76 -9.25
C VAL A 50 -18.43 -6.52 -9.61
N MET A 51 -17.58 -6.12 -8.66
CA MET A 51 -16.14 -5.95 -8.90
C MET A 51 -15.44 -7.27 -9.31
N LEU A 52 -15.79 -8.39 -8.69
CA LEU A 52 -15.32 -9.72 -9.11
C LEU A 52 -15.87 -10.06 -10.51
N GLY A 53 -17.12 -9.70 -10.77
CA GLY A 53 -17.78 -9.84 -12.07
C GLY A 53 -17.08 -9.09 -13.19
N VAL A 54 -16.66 -7.85 -12.94
CA VAL A 54 -15.84 -7.06 -13.87
C VAL A 54 -14.57 -7.81 -14.22
N SER A 55 -13.84 -8.34 -13.23
CA SER A 55 -12.59 -9.09 -13.45
C SER A 55 -12.83 -10.34 -14.31
N PHE A 56 -13.93 -11.06 -14.06
CA PHE A 56 -14.35 -12.20 -14.89
C PHE A 56 -14.68 -11.77 -16.33
N LEU A 57 -15.47 -10.69 -16.51
CA LEU A 57 -15.87 -10.19 -17.82
C LEU A 57 -14.66 -9.74 -18.66
N GLU A 58 -13.67 -9.10 -18.04
CA GLU A 58 -12.41 -8.72 -18.67
C GLU A 58 -11.63 -9.96 -19.13
N GLN A 59 -11.56 -11.02 -18.32
CA GLN A 59 -10.91 -12.29 -18.68
C GLN A 59 -11.55 -12.94 -19.92
N VAL A 60 -12.89 -12.93 -20.00
CA VAL A 60 -13.63 -13.42 -21.17
C VAL A 60 -13.76 -12.38 -22.29
N ARG A 61 -13.01 -11.27 -22.22
CA ARG A 61 -12.96 -10.17 -23.21
C ARG A 61 -14.30 -9.47 -23.49
N ARG A 62 -15.23 -9.51 -22.53
CA ARG A 62 -16.52 -8.81 -22.58
C ARG A 62 -16.40 -7.39 -22.01
N TYR A 63 -15.50 -6.59 -22.59
CA TYR A 63 -15.17 -5.24 -22.10
C TYR A 63 -16.38 -4.29 -22.07
N SER A 64 -17.31 -4.37 -23.02
CA SER A 64 -18.51 -3.52 -23.01
C SER A 64 -19.39 -3.74 -21.77
N SER A 65 -19.53 -5.01 -21.32
CA SER A 65 -20.26 -5.34 -20.10
C SER A 65 -19.48 -4.91 -18.86
N ALA A 66 -18.15 -5.07 -18.84
CA ALA A 66 -17.29 -4.62 -17.74
C ALA A 66 -17.36 -3.09 -17.56
N ILE A 67 -17.26 -2.33 -18.65
CA ILE A 67 -17.39 -0.86 -18.67
C ILE A 67 -18.72 -0.42 -18.08
N PHE A 68 -19.82 -1.07 -18.44
CA PHE A 68 -21.15 -0.75 -17.93
C PHE A 68 -21.22 -0.90 -16.40
N LEU A 69 -20.73 -2.03 -15.87
CA LEU A 69 -20.69 -2.27 -14.44
C LEU A 69 -19.74 -1.29 -13.71
N LEU A 70 -18.60 -0.96 -14.30
CA LEU A 70 -17.65 0.01 -13.73
C LEU A 70 -18.25 1.42 -13.67
N LYS A 71 -19.00 1.84 -14.69
CA LYS A 71 -19.72 3.13 -14.69
C LYS A 71 -20.76 3.15 -13.57
N GLN A 72 -21.55 2.08 -13.40
CA GLN A 72 -22.51 1.97 -12.29
C GLN A 72 -21.83 2.03 -10.92
N LEU A 73 -20.73 1.30 -10.72
CA LEU A 73 -19.98 1.33 -9.45
C LEU A 73 -19.51 2.76 -9.12
N LEU A 74 -18.98 3.48 -10.10
CA LEU A 74 -18.53 4.86 -9.92
C LEU A 74 -19.67 5.86 -9.70
N GLU A 75 -20.86 5.57 -10.21
CA GLU A 75 -22.06 6.40 -10.02
C GLU A 75 -22.65 6.22 -8.62
N TYR A 76 -22.85 4.96 -8.18
CA TYR A 76 -23.54 4.67 -6.93
C TYR A 76 -22.67 4.75 -5.68
N PHE A 77 -21.36 4.52 -5.80
CA PHE A 77 -20.44 4.53 -4.66
C PHE A 77 -19.51 5.73 -4.73
N THR A 78 -20.04 6.92 -4.42
CA THR A 78 -19.33 8.20 -4.50
C THR A 78 -18.20 8.36 -3.47
N CYS A 79 -18.29 7.64 -2.35
CA CYS A 79 -17.35 7.71 -1.24
C CYS A 79 -16.77 6.33 -0.87
N ASP A 80 -16.03 5.70 -1.80
CA ASP A 80 -15.44 4.37 -1.58
C ASP A 80 -13.94 4.35 -1.94
N GLY A 81 -13.11 3.76 -1.07
CA GLY A 81 -11.66 3.63 -1.30
C GLY A 81 -11.28 2.79 -2.53
N ARG A 82 -12.22 2.04 -3.13
CA ARG A 82 -11.99 1.26 -4.36
C ARG A 82 -12.17 2.08 -5.64
N ARG A 83 -12.62 3.34 -5.56
CA ARG A 83 -12.84 4.19 -6.75
C ARG A 83 -11.60 4.36 -7.61
N GLY A 84 -10.41 4.45 -7.01
CA GLY A 84 -9.14 4.47 -7.75
C GLY A 84 -8.93 3.23 -8.63
N TYR A 85 -9.27 2.06 -8.12
CA TYR A 85 -9.21 0.81 -8.89
C TYR A 85 -10.25 0.81 -10.02
N TRP A 86 -11.51 1.15 -9.72
CA TRP A 86 -12.58 1.17 -10.73
C TRP A 86 -12.32 2.17 -11.86
N THR A 87 -11.87 3.39 -11.54
CA THR A 87 -11.54 4.40 -12.55
C THR A 87 -10.37 3.96 -13.43
N LEU A 88 -9.37 3.31 -12.85
CA LEU A 88 -8.25 2.74 -13.60
C LEU A 88 -8.73 1.64 -14.56
N ARG A 89 -9.52 0.69 -14.06
CA ARG A 89 -10.09 -0.40 -14.89
C ARG A 89 -10.98 0.13 -16.00
N LEU A 90 -11.84 1.10 -15.71
CA LEU A 90 -12.73 1.73 -16.71
C LEU A 90 -11.91 2.37 -17.83
N SER A 91 -10.86 3.12 -17.46
CA SER A 91 -9.96 3.72 -18.44
C SER A 91 -9.22 2.65 -19.27
N ILE A 92 -8.82 1.52 -18.68
CA ILE A 92 -8.21 0.39 -19.39
C ILE A 92 -9.18 -0.25 -20.39
N ASP A 93 -10.39 -0.56 -19.97
CA ASP A 93 -11.36 -1.25 -20.83
C ASP A 93 -11.82 -0.38 -22.00
N LEU A 94 -11.94 0.94 -21.80
CA LEU A 94 -12.21 1.89 -22.89
C LEU A 94 -11.09 1.90 -23.94
N GLU A 95 -9.83 1.74 -23.52
CA GLU A 95 -8.72 1.60 -24.46
C GLU A 95 -8.79 0.28 -25.23
N HIS A 96 -9.21 -0.83 -24.60
CA HIS A 96 -9.41 -2.10 -25.30
C HIS A 96 -10.45 -2.02 -26.42
N LEU A 97 -11.46 -1.15 -26.27
CA LEU A 97 -12.47 -0.88 -27.31
C LEU A 97 -12.07 0.23 -28.30
N GLY A 98 -10.86 0.79 -28.18
CA GLY A 98 -10.36 1.84 -29.08
C GLY A 98 -10.82 3.27 -28.73
N TYR A 99 -11.55 3.46 -27.64
CA TYR A 99 -12.03 4.78 -27.19
C TYR A 99 -10.94 5.55 -26.42
N LEU A 100 -9.82 5.85 -27.08
CA LEU A 100 -8.64 6.47 -26.46
C LEU A 100 -8.93 7.84 -25.83
N SER A 101 -9.78 8.66 -26.45
CA SER A 101 -10.13 10.00 -25.93
C SER A 101 -10.98 9.90 -24.66
N GLU A 102 -11.96 8.98 -24.63
CA GLU A 102 -12.77 8.72 -23.42
C GLU A 102 -11.91 8.10 -22.32
N SER A 103 -11.05 7.13 -22.67
CA SER A 103 -10.08 6.52 -21.77
C SER A 103 -9.19 7.57 -21.08
N LEU A 104 -8.65 8.52 -21.84
CA LEU A 104 -7.86 9.63 -21.30
C LEU A 104 -8.69 10.54 -20.41
N SER A 105 -9.90 10.92 -20.83
CA SER A 105 -10.80 11.78 -20.05
C SER A 105 -11.16 11.15 -18.69
N ILE A 106 -11.46 9.84 -18.66
CA ILE A 106 -11.71 9.10 -17.42
C ILE A 106 -10.48 9.12 -16.51
N ALA A 107 -9.28 8.94 -17.06
CA ALA A 107 -8.06 8.97 -16.25
C ALA A 107 -7.78 10.38 -15.67
N GLU A 108 -7.97 11.44 -16.47
CA GLU A 108 -7.82 12.83 -16.05
C GLU A 108 -8.83 13.18 -14.94
N ASN A 109 -10.11 12.85 -15.14
CA ASN A 109 -11.16 13.06 -14.13
C ASN A 109 -10.91 12.26 -12.85
N GLY A 110 -10.35 11.04 -12.97
CA GLY A 110 -9.95 10.24 -11.82
C GLY A 110 -8.91 10.91 -10.92
N LEU A 111 -8.06 11.78 -11.44
CA LEU A 111 -7.11 12.52 -10.59
C LEU A 111 -7.75 13.65 -9.79
N LEU A 112 -8.96 14.08 -10.18
CA LEU A 112 -9.77 15.07 -9.45
C LEU A 112 -10.59 14.44 -8.33
N ASP A 113 -10.76 13.11 -8.35
CA ASP A 113 -11.53 12.38 -7.36
C ASP A 113 -10.71 12.15 -6.06
N PRO A 114 -11.18 12.65 -4.89
CA PRO A 114 -10.46 12.54 -3.62
C PRO A 114 -10.32 11.10 -3.10
N TRP A 115 -11.07 10.14 -3.64
CA TRP A 115 -11.00 8.72 -3.28
C TRP A 115 -9.99 7.93 -4.13
N VAL A 116 -9.27 8.61 -5.03
CA VAL A 116 -8.20 8.02 -5.84
C VAL A 116 -6.84 8.33 -5.23
N ARG A 117 -6.30 7.33 -4.51
CA ARG A 117 -5.16 7.50 -3.60
C ARG A 117 -4.01 6.55 -3.91
N ALA A 118 -2.86 6.82 -3.27
CA ALA A 118 -1.64 6.00 -3.28
C ALA A 118 -1.31 5.41 -4.67
N GLY A 119 -1.16 4.09 -4.76
CA GLY A 119 -0.82 3.41 -6.01
C GLY A 119 -1.81 3.64 -7.15
N SER A 120 -3.12 3.71 -6.87
CA SER A 120 -4.12 3.98 -7.92
C SER A 120 -3.91 5.35 -8.57
N ARG A 121 -3.53 6.35 -7.77
CA ARG A 121 -3.20 7.68 -8.27
C ARG A 121 -1.97 7.65 -9.18
N ILE A 122 -0.91 6.94 -8.78
CA ILE A 122 0.29 6.76 -9.61
C ILE A 122 -0.05 6.04 -10.93
N SER A 123 -0.87 4.99 -10.88
CA SER A 123 -1.33 4.26 -12.08
C SER A 123 -2.03 5.18 -13.07
N LEU A 124 -2.96 6.02 -12.61
CA LEU A 124 -3.65 6.98 -13.48
C LEU A 124 -2.72 8.05 -14.03
N GLN A 125 -1.81 8.60 -13.21
CA GLN A 125 -0.84 9.59 -13.67
C GLN A 125 0.06 9.02 -14.78
N LYS A 126 0.62 7.81 -14.61
CA LYS A 126 1.39 7.12 -15.65
C LYS A 126 0.56 6.91 -16.92
N ARG A 127 -0.70 6.52 -16.76
CA ARG A 127 -1.63 6.28 -17.86
C ARG A 127 -1.92 7.57 -18.65
N ILE A 128 -2.14 8.69 -17.97
CA ILE A 128 -2.29 10.01 -18.60
C ILE A 128 -1.04 10.35 -19.40
N LEU A 129 0.17 10.24 -18.83
CA LEU A 129 1.41 10.54 -19.56
C LEU A 129 1.58 9.68 -20.83
N ARG A 130 1.11 8.43 -20.81
CA ARG A 130 1.15 7.54 -21.97
C ARG A 130 0.13 7.94 -23.05
N LEU A 131 -1.10 8.28 -22.66
CA LEU A 131 -2.23 8.56 -23.57
C LEU A 131 -2.27 10.02 -24.07
N ALA A 132 -1.82 10.98 -23.25
CA ALA A 132 -1.80 12.42 -23.49
C ALA A 132 -0.67 12.86 -24.43
N LYS A 133 -0.48 12.14 -25.54
CA LYS A 133 0.47 12.49 -26.59
C LYS A 133 -0.24 13.30 -27.69
N PRO A 134 0.46 14.20 -28.40
CA PRO A 134 -0.12 14.89 -29.56
C PRO A 134 -0.70 13.92 -30.60
N PRO A 135 -1.84 14.24 -31.23
CA PRO A 135 -2.59 15.51 -31.13
C PRO A 135 -3.59 15.59 -29.95
N ARG A 136 -3.71 14.55 -29.10
CA ARG A 136 -4.72 14.52 -28.01
C ARG A 136 -4.47 15.57 -26.93
N ARG A 137 -3.21 15.71 -26.51
CA ARG A 137 -2.76 16.73 -25.56
C ARG A 137 -1.38 17.21 -25.96
N TRP A 138 -1.15 18.50 -25.81
CA TRP A 138 0.13 19.17 -26.11
C TRP A 138 0.87 19.60 -24.84
N LYS A 139 0.12 19.85 -23.75
CA LYS A 139 0.69 20.27 -22.47
C LYS A 139 1.05 19.04 -21.64
N ILE A 140 2.29 19.01 -21.14
CA ILE A 140 2.76 17.98 -20.22
C ILE A 140 2.21 18.31 -18.82
N PRO A 141 1.55 17.36 -18.13
CA PRO A 141 1.04 17.59 -16.78
C PRO A 141 2.14 17.92 -15.75
N PRO A 142 1.87 18.79 -14.76
CA PRO A 142 2.88 19.22 -13.78
C PRO A 142 3.39 18.08 -12.89
N PHE A 143 2.57 17.07 -12.60
CA PHE A 143 2.98 15.90 -11.81
C PHE A 143 4.02 15.00 -12.51
N SER A 144 4.29 15.24 -13.81
CA SER A 144 5.30 14.49 -14.57
C SER A 144 6.70 14.60 -13.93
N SER A 145 7.05 15.74 -13.35
CA SER A 145 8.34 15.93 -12.68
C SER A 145 8.49 15.05 -11.44
N SER A 146 7.43 14.95 -10.63
CA SER A 146 7.40 14.10 -9.44
C SER A 146 7.48 12.61 -9.81
N LEU A 147 6.72 12.17 -10.81
CA LEU A 147 6.77 10.77 -11.27
C LEU A 147 8.12 10.34 -11.83
N ASN A 148 8.83 11.28 -12.49
CA ASN A 148 10.15 11.04 -13.08
C ASN A 148 11.29 11.39 -12.12
N ARG A 149 11.00 11.70 -10.85
CA ARG A 149 12.02 11.96 -9.85
C ARG A 149 12.93 10.76 -9.75
N LYS A 150 14.23 10.99 -9.90
CA LYS A 150 15.24 9.94 -9.84
C LYS A 150 15.32 9.38 -8.42
N ILE A 151 14.92 8.13 -8.26
CA ILE A 151 15.15 7.36 -7.03
C ILE A 151 16.57 6.80 -7.10
N LYS A 152 17.31 6.85 -5.99
CA LYS A 152 18.65 6.27 -5.92
C LYS A 152 18.56 4.77 -6.15
N GLU A 153 19.37 4.26 -7.07
CA GLU A 153 19.43 2.83 -7.38
C GLU A 153 20.83 2.29 -7.05
N VAL A 154 20.87 1.13 -6.41
CA VAL A 154 22.10 0.37 -6.11
C VAL A 154 21.98 -0.98 -6.79
N GLN A 155 23.08 -1.48 -7.36
CA GLN A 155 23.11 -2.81 -7.96
C GLN A 155 23.88 -3.77 -7.07
N VAL A 156 23.29 -4.92 -6.79
CA VAL A 156 23.90 -6.02 -6.04
C VAL A 156 24.03 -7.22 -6.95
N VAL A 157 25.24 -7.72 -7.10
CA VAL A 157 25.51 -8.88 -7.96
C VAL A 157 25.35 -10.16 -7.16
N GLY A 158 24.47 -11.05 -7.61
CA GLY A 158 24.22 -12.36 -6.99
C GLY A 158 24.54 -13.51 -7.93
N ARG A 159 25.06 -14.62 -7.41
CA ARG A 159 25.23 -15.86 -8.19
C ARG A 159 23.89 -16.62 -8.26
N PRO A 160 23.24 -16.75 -9.43
CA PRO A 160 21.91 -17.34 -9.51
C PRO A 160 21.95 -18.86 -9.31
N LEU A 161 20.94 -19.40 -8.61
CA LEU A 161 20.68 -20.84 -8.46
C LEU A 161 19.70 -21.36 -9.51
N ASN A 162 18.68 -20.57 -9.81
CA ASN A 162 17.66 -20.86 -10.79
C ASN A 162 17.33 -19.59 -11.59
N CYS A 163 17.21 -19.71 -12.90
CA CYS A 163 16.75 -18.64 -13.79
C CYS A 163 15.50 -19.09 -14.56
N GLU A 164 14.58 -19.76 -13.87
CA GLU A 164 13.32 -20.20 -14.46
C GLU A 164 12.24 -19.12 -14.34
N MET A 165 11.51 -18.91 -15.43
CA MET A 165 10.40 -17.95 -15.48
C MET A 165 9.24 -18.43 -14.60
N GLY A 166 8.75 -17.58 -13.70
CA GLY A 166 7.61 -17.89 -12.82
C GLY A 166 7.94 -18.53 -11.47
N LYS A 167 9.22 -18.80 -11.17
CA LYS A 167 9.68 -19.23 -9.84
C LYS A 167 10.37 -18.07 -9.10
N LYS A 168 10.28 -18.05 -7.77
CA LYS A 168 11.04 -17.09 -6.94
C LYS A 168 12.53 -17.24 -7.23
N SER A 169 13.19 -16.13 -7.56
CA SER A 169 14.62 -16.10 -7.84
C SER A 169 15.40 -16.46 -6.58
N ARG A 170 16.29 -17.45 -6.68
CA ARG A 170 17.20 -17.84 -5.60
C ARG A 170 18.65 -17.58 -6.00
N PHE A 171 19.45 -17.20 -5.02
CA PHE A 171 20.87 -16.87 -5.17
C PHE A 171 21.71 -17.59 -4.12
N TYR A 172 22.99 -17.78 -4.41
CA TYR A 172 23.96 -18.09 -3.37
C TYR A 172 24.29 -16.81 -2.60
N GLY A 173 24.12 -16.86 -1.28
CA GLY A 173 24.58 -15.82 -0.36
C GLY A 173 26.10 -15.77 -0.26
N GLN A 174 26.62 -14.73 0.40
CA GLN A 174 28.05 -14.57 0.66
C GLN A 174 28.61 -15.70 1.54
N ASP A 175 27.75 -16.31 2.35
CA ASP A 175 28.01 -17.47 3.21
C ASP A 175 27.95 -18.82 2.46
N GLY A 176 27.68 -18.81 1.15
CA GLY A 176 27.55 -20.01 0.33
C GLY A 176 26.20 -20.72 0.45
N ASN A 177 25.29 -20.24 1.31
CA ASN A 177 23.95 -20.81 1.48
C ASN A 177 22.96 -20.27 0.44
N GLN A 178 21.86 -21.00 0.22
CA GLN A 178 20.79 -20.54 -0.68
C GLN A 178 19.95 -19.44 0.00
N CYS A 179 19.72 -18.32 -0.67
CA CYS A 179 18.93 -17.21 -0.15
C CYS A 179 18.06 -16.53 -1.23
N GLY A 180 17.05 -15.78 -0.77
CA GLY A 180 16.23 -14.91 -1.62
C GLY A 180 16.91 -13.59 -1.94
N VAL A 181 16.28 -12.76 -2.79
CA VAL A 181 16.84 -11.47 -3.21
C VAL A 181 16.98 -10.49 -2.03
N GLU A 182 16.05 -10.51 -1.09
CA GLU A 182 15.99 -9.63 0.07
C GLU A 182 17.09 -9.99 1.08
N GLN A 183 17.31 -11.29 1.30
CA GLN A 183 18.39 -11.76 2.16
C GLN A 183 19.77 -11.47 1.56
N LEU A 184 19.93 -11.61 0.25
CA LEU A 184 21.17 -11.24 -0.44
C LEU A 184 21.44 -9.73 -0.31
N ALA A 185 20.40 -8.90 -0.45
CA ALA A 185 20.51 -7.46 -0.23
C ALA A 185 20.92 -7.14 1.22
N LEU A 186 20.30 -7.79 2.23
CA LEU A 186 20.70 -7.64 3.63
C LEU A 186 22.17 -7.99 3.87
N GLN A 187 22.66 -9.12 3.31
CA GLN A 187 24.07 -9.50 3.40
C GLN A 187 24.99 -8.45 2.77
N HIS A 188 24.62 -7.90 1.59
CA HIS A 188 25.37 -6.83 0.96
C HIS A 188 25.44 -5.59 1.86
N TYR A 189 24.31 -5.12 2.40
CA TYR A 189 24.28 -3.94 3.27
C TYR A 189 25.02 -4.13 4.59
N ALA A 190 25.00 -5.35 5.15
CA ALA A 190 25.76 -5.68 6.35
C ALA A 190 27.28 -5.67 6.12
N GLY A 191 27.74 -6.07 4.93
CA GLY A 191 29.14 -6.04 4.53
C GLY A 191 29.51 -4.78 3.73
N GLU A 192 29.81 -5.00 2.45
CA GLU A 192 30.32 -3.99 1.50
C GLU A 192 29.41 -2.76 1.33
N GLY A 193 28.11 -2.89 1.58
CA GLY A 193 27.12 -1.82 1.51
C GLY A 193 27.12 -0.86 2.71
N GLY A 194 28.03 -1.07 3.67
CA GLY A 194 28.38 -0.07 4.68
C GLY A 194 28.02 -0.42 6.13
N GLY A 195 28.03 -1.69 6.51
CA GLY A 195 27.90 -2.08 7.93
C GLY A 195 26.50 -1.84 8.52
N TRP A 196 25.45 -2.02 7.72
CA TRP A 196 24.08 -1.83 8.18
C TRP A 196 23.55 -3.05 8.91
N HIS A 197 22.80 -2.82 9.97
CA HIS A 197 21.86 -3.80 10.52
C HIS A 197 20.51 -3.59 9.85
N GLY A 198 19.66 -4.61 9.81
CA GLY A 198 18.34 -4.42 9.24
C GLY A 198 17.51 -5.69 9.19
N VAL A 199 16.25 -5.51 8.81
CA VAL A 199 15.25 -6.57 8.76
C VAL A 199 14.47 -6.52 7.44
N HIS A 200 14.06 -7.69 6.96
CA HIS A 200 13.12 -7.82 5.84
C HIS A 200 11.70 -8.01 6.39
N THR A 201 10.88 -6.97 6.28
CA THR A 201 9.58 -6.94 6.97
C THR A 201 8.43 -6.40 6.15
N GLU A 202 8.70 -5.86 4.96
CA GLU A 202 7.72 -5.09 4.19
C GLU A 202 7.06 -4.04 5.12
N SER A 203 5.73 -3.91 5.09
CA SER A 203 4.98 -3.04 6.00
C SER A 203 4.99 -3.46 7.47
N GLY A 204 5.36 -4.70 7.81
CA GLY A 204 5.10 -5.30 9.12
C GLY A 204 5.70 -4.53 10.31
N ILE A 205 6.98 -4.14 10.21
CA ILE A 205 7.66 -3.38 11.27
C ILE A 205 7.03 -2.00 11.45
N TRP A 206 6.68 -1.33 10.36
CA TRP A 206 6.09 0.01 10.38
C TRP A 206 4.70 0.02 10.98
N LEU A 207 3.89 -0.99 10.67
CA LEU A 207 2.56 -1.14 11.28
C LEU A 207 2.65 -1.48 12.77
N THR A 208 3.70 -2.23 13.18
CA THR A 208 3.96 -2.51 14.59
C THR A 208 4.40 -1.24 15.32
N ILE A 209 5.33 -0.47 14.77
CA ILE A 209 5.76 0.83 15.31
C ILE A 209 4.55 1.78 15.41
N PHE A 210 3.73 1.88 14.36
CA PHE A 210 2.52 2.69 14.39
C PHE A 210 1.56 2.26 15.50
N GLY A 211 1.27 0.97 15.62
CA GLY A 211 0.37 0.44 16.64
C GLY A 211 0.85 0.74 18.06
N LEU A 212 2.17 0.63 18.31
CA LEU A 212 2.76 0.92 19.61
C LEU A 212 2.76 2.42 19.93
N LEU A 213 3.21 3.26 18.98
CA LEU A 213 3.30 4.71 19.19
C LEU A 213 1.93 5.39 19.26
N MET A 214 0.94 4.84 18.55
CA MET A 214 -0.40 5.40 18.45
C MET A 214 -1.43 4.64 19.30
N TRP A 215 -0.98 3.84 20.27
CA TRP A 215 -1.85 2.92 21.02
C TRP A 215 -3.05 3.63 21.66
N ASP A 216 -2.81 4.72 22.40
CA ASP A 216 -3.90 5.47 23.05
C ASP A 216 -4.89 6.06 22.03
N ALA A 217 -4.41 6.44 20.84
CA ALA A 217 -5.29 6.94 19.79
C ALA A 217 -6.13 5.80 19.19
N ILE A 218 -5.53 4.66 18.90
CA ILE A 218 -6.22 3.49 18.34
C ILE A 218 -7.32 3.00 19.29
N PHE A 219 -7.04 2.96 20.60
CA PHE A 219 -7.97 2.47 21.62
C PHE A 219 -8.69 3.59 22.39
N ALA A 220 -8.70 4.82 21.86
CA ALA A 220 -9.46 5.92 22.43
C ALA A 220 -10.97 5.59 22.49
N ASP A 221 -11.63 6.09 23.54
CA ASP A 221 -13.06 5.92 23.77
C ASP A 221 -13.88 6.82 22.83
N ILE A 222 -14.06 6.35 21.59
CA ILE A 222 -14.90 7.00 20.58
C ILE A 222 -16.21 6.21 20.42
N PRO A 223 -17.39 6.86 20.40
CA PRO A 223 -18.66 6.15 20.29
C PRO A 223 -18.75 5.25 19.04
N ASN A 224 -19.34 4.06 19.21
CA ASN A 224 -19.67 3.10 18.15
C ASN A 224 -18.51 2.44 17.40
N VAL A 225 -17.25 2.80 17.65
CA VAL A 225 -16.10 2.20 16.95
C VAL A 225 -15.66 0.86 17.56
N PHE A 226 -15.97 0.62 18.83
CA PHE A 226 -15.84 -0.67 19.50
C PHE A 226 -17.22 -1.19 19.92
N ARG A 227 -17.72 -2.21 19.24
CA ARG A 227 -19.03 -2.84 19.47
C ARG A 227 -18.93 -4.16 20.23
N THR A 228 -17.75 -4.78 20.24
CA THR A 228 -17.51 -6.05 20.95
C THR A 228 -16.15 -6.03 21.63
N ARG A 229 -16.00 -6.85 22.68
CA ARG A 229 -14.75 -7.02 23.44
C ARG A 229 -13.62 -7.74 22.68
N PHE A 230 -13.87 -8.19 21.45
CA PHE A 230 -12.94 -9.02 20.67
C PHE A 230 -12.33 -8.27 19.47
N GLN A 231 -12.59 -6.97 19.35
CA GLN A 231 -12.02 -6.16 18.29
C GLN A 231 -10.53 -5.88 18.55
N THR A 232 -9.72 -6.05 17.51
CA THR A 232 -8.28 -5.75 17.53
C THR A 232 -7.95 -4.35 17.01
N ALA A 233 -8.96 -3.61 16.55
CA ALA A 233 -8.88 -2.23 16.09
C ALA A 233 -10.29 -1.61 16.11
N PRO A 234 -10.38 -0.28 16.17
CA PRO A 234 -11.66 0.40 16.04
C PRO A 234 -12.19 0.24 14.60
N LEU A 235 -13.52 0.14 14.44
CA LEU A 235 -14.16 -0.07 13.13
C LEU A 235 -13.83 1.03 12.11
N ASP A 236 -13.40 2.19 12.58
CA ASP A 236 -13.13 3.36 11.77
C ASP A 236 -11.67 3.49 11.32
N LEU A 237 -10.74 2.63 11.79
CA LEU A 237 -9.30 2.74 11.50
C LEU A 237 -8.98 2.84 10.00
N GLU A 238 -9.74 2.14 9.16
CA GLU A 238 -9.57 2.11 7.70
C GLU A 238 -10.53 3.06 6.96
N THR A 239 -11.02 4.07 7.65
CA THR A 239 -11.95 5.09 7.14
C THR A 239 -11.38 6.49 7.32
N ASP A 240 -11.89 7.43 6.53
CA ASP A 240 -11.50 8.85 6.62
C ASP A 240 -11.93 9.52 7.94
N ASN A 241 -12.69 8.83 8.80
CA ASN A 241 -13.15 9.35 10.08
C ASN A 241 -12.14 9.12 11.22
N PHE A 242 -11.21 8.15 11.10
CA PHE A 242 -10.30 7.81 12.21
C PHE A 242 -9.50 9.01 12.71
N TYR A 243 -8.86 9.72 11.78
CA TYR A 243 -8.04 10.88 12.07
C TYR A 243 -8.85 12.08 12.59
N PRO A 244 -9.92 12.58 11.91
CA PRO A 244 -10.64 13.75 12.38
C PRO A 244 -11.27 13.56 13.78
N GLU A 245 -11.84 12.39 14.07
CA GLU A 245 -12.44 12.09 15.38
C GLU A 245 -11.41 12.07 16.53
N ARG A 246 -10.13 11.87 16.21
CA ARG A 246 -9.02 11.79 17.18
C ARG A 246 -7.96 12.86 16.96
N LYS A 247 -8.24 13.90 16.18
CA LYS A 247 -7.23 14.84 15.68
C LYS A 247 -6.38 15.43 16.80
N THR A 248 -7.02 15.89 17.88
CA THR A 248 -6.32 16.49 19.03
C THR A 248 -5.37 15.50 19.71
N LEU A 249 -5.82 14.26 19.92
CA LEU A 249 -5.03 13.21 20.56
C LEU A 249 -3.86 12.78 19.66
N ILE A 250 -4.13 12.54 18.38
CA ILE A 250 -3.13 12.16 17.39
C ILE A 250 -2.06 13.25 17.28
N GLU A 251 -2.44 14.51 17.05
CA GLU A 251 -1.47 15.60 16.90
C GLU A 251 -0.64 15.83 18.17
N SER A 252 -1.21 15.60 19.36
CA SER A 252 -0.46 15.62 20.62
C SER A 252 0.60 14.51 20.69
N GLN A 253 0.25 13.27 20.32
CA GLN A 253 1.22 12.17 20.26
C GLN A 253 2.30 12.41 19.20
N LEU A 254 1.92 12.92 18.02
CA LEU A 254 2.87 13.27 16.96
C LEU A 254 3.86 14.35 17.40
N GLN A 255 3.41 15.33 18.20
CA GLN A 255 4.31 16.33 18.76
C GLN A 255 5.33 15.71 19.72
N LYS A 256 4.90 14.81 20.62
CA LYS A 256 5.83 14.07 21.48
C LYS A 256 6.86 13.26 20.68
N ILE A 257 6.44 12.62 19.59
CA ILE A 257 7.33 11.88 18.69
C ILE A 257 8.35 12.83 18.04
N ASN A 258 7.92 14.01 17.59
CA ASN A 258 8.83 15.04 17.06
C ASN A 258 9.86 15.50 18.10
N ASP A 259 9.45 15.61 19.37
CA ASP A 259 10.28 16.07 20.48
C ASP A 259 11.22 14.97 21.02
N GLY A 260 11.29 13.81 20.36
CA GLY A 260 12.25 12.74 20.66
C GLY A 260 11.72 11.66 21.61
N MET A 261 10.44 11.69 21.98
CA MET A 261 9.86 10.73 22.94
C MET A 261 9.50 9.36 22.31
N ALA A 262 9.81 9.15 21.02
CA ALA A 262 9.35 7.96 20.29
C ALA A 262 9.84 6.65 20.92
N GLU A 263 11.11 6.56 21.32
CA GLU A 263 11.66 5.34 21.92
C GLU A 263 10.99 5.03 23.28
N GLU A 264 10.84 6.03 24.15
CA GLU A 264 10.20 5.88 25.46
C GLU A 264 8.73 5.49 25.33
N MET A 265 7.99 6.15 24.43
CA MET A 265 6.59 5.81 24.12
C MET A 265 6.48 4.36 23.62
N LEU A 266 7.39 3.94 22.75
CA LEU A 266 7.41 2.57 22.21
C LEU A 266 7.67 1.53 23.31
N ILE A 267 8.65 1.77 24.19
CA ILE A 267 8.97 0.88 25.31
C ILE A 267 7.78 0.78 26.26
N THR A 268 7.23 1.92 26.67
CA THR A 268 6.08 1.98 27.59
C THR A 268 4.88 1.21 27.05
N SER A 269 4.56 1.43 25.77
CA SER A 269 3.47 0.74 25.08
C SER A 269 3.74 -0.76 24.95
N TRP A 270 4.98 -1.14 24.61
CA TRP A 270 5.37 -2.55 24.54
C TRP A 270 5.18 -3.26 25.89
N GLU A 271 5.74 -2.71 26.96
CA GLU A 271 5.67 -3.30 28.30
C GLU A 271 4.23 -3.38 28.83
N SER A 272 3.42 -2.36 28.55
CA SER A 272 2.04 -2.27 29.03
C SER A 272 1.06 -3.19 28.27
N HIS A 273 1.37 -3.52 27.02
CA HIS A 273 0.38 -4.13 26.11
C HIS A 273 0.83 -5.43 25.45
N ARG A 274 2.07 -5.89 25.70
CA ARG A 274 2.60 -7.13 25.10
C ARG A 274 1.62 -8.30 25.25
N GLY A 275 1.33 -8.95 24.12
CA GLY A 275 0.41 -10.08 24.04
C GLY A 275 -1.05 -9.67 23.78
N THR A 276 -1.38 -8.37 23.77
CA THR A 276 -2.72 -7.87 23.42
C THR A 276 -2.84 -7.73 21.91
N SER A 277 -3.89 -8.30 21.32
CA SER A 277 -4.12 -8.24 19.88
C SER A 277 -4.44 -6.82 19.40
N CYS A 278 -3.60 -6.28 18.52
CA CYS A 278 -3.80 -4.99 17.87
C CYS A 278 -3.55 -5.12 16.36
N ARG A 279 -4.42 -4.55 15.51
CA ARG A 279 -4.26 -4.60 14.05
C ARG A 279 -2.95 -3.92 13.64
N GLY A 280 -2.09 -4.66 12.94
CA GLY A 280 -0.79 -4.19 12.48
C GLY A 280 0.37 -4.48 13.43
N VAL A 281 0.09 -4.82 14.70
CA VAL A 281 1.13 -5.20 15.68
C VAL A 281 1.39 -6.70 15.62
N ASN A 282 2.64 -7.07 15.42
CA ASN A 282 3.09 -8.47 15.50
C ASN A 282 4.17 -8.63 16.59
N TRP A 283 3.76 -9.17 17.74
CA TRP A 283 4.61 -9.33 18.92
C TRP A 283 5.75 -10.35 18.76
N GLU A 284 5.61 -11.29 17.82
CA GLU A 284 6.56 -12.40 17.65
C GLU A 284 7.54 -12.16 16.50
N ARG A 285 7.21 -11.28 15.55
CA ARG A 285 8.04 -11.03 14.36
C ARG A 285 9.21 -10.08 14.62
N HIS A 286 9.08 -9.18 15.60
CA HIS A 286 10.05 -8.12 15.87
C HIS A 286 10.44 -8.11 17.35
N SER A 287 11.74 -8.02 17.62
CA SER A 287 12.21 -7.83 18.99
C SER A 287 12.05 -6.37 19.43
N LEU A 288 11.88 -6.14 20.73
CA LEU A 288 11.89 -4.78 21.28
C LEU A 288 13.20 -4.04 20.93
N SER A 289 14.32 -4.76 20.90
CA SER A 289 15.62 -4.18 20.53
C SER A 289 15.64 -3.63 19.10
N ASP A 290 15.09 -4.39 18.14
CA ASP A 290 15.02 -3.94 16.74
C ASP A 290 14.08 -2.74 16.58
N LEU A 291 12.93 -2.79 17.25
CA LEU A 291 11.96 -1.69 17.22
C LEU A 291 12.55 -0.40 17.81
N ARG A 292 13.26 -0.49 18.93
CA ARG A 292 13.99 0.63 19.53
C ARG A 292 15.05 1.17 18.58
N ALA A 293 15.89 0.30 18.03
CA ALA A 293 16.94 0.72 17.11
C ALA A 293 16.38 1.42 15.87
N ALA A 294 15.27 0.90 15.32
CA ALA A 294 14.56 1.49 14.19
C ALA A 294 14.06 2.90 14.52
N VAL A 295 13.31 3.09 15.62
CA VAL A 295 12.74 4.41 15.93
C VAL A 295 13.81 5.45 16.25
N SER A 296 14.87 5.06 16.96
CA SER A 296 15.97 5.98 17.30
C SER A 296 16.78 6.39 16.06
N CYS A 297 16.94 5.50 15.08
CA CYS A 297 17.68 5.79 13.85
C CYS A 297 16.87 6.52 12.76
N VAL A 298 15.54 6.32 12.70
CA VAL A 298 14.67 7.03 11.75
C VAL A 298 14.50 8.49 12.13
N GLY A 299 14.41 8.77 13.43
CA GLY A 299 14.25 10.13 13.97
C GLY A 299 12.79 10.59 14.03
N GLY A 300 12.51 11.46 15.00
CA GLY A 300 11.18 11.96 15.34
C GLY A 300 10.37 12.52 14.17
N PRO A 301 10.89 13.50 13.39
CA PRO A 301 10.13 14.12 12.30
C PRO A 301 9.64 13.16 11.21
N CYS A 302 10.49 12.19 10.85
CA CYS A 302 10.16 11.15 9.89
C CYS A 302 9.09 10.21 10.45
N LEU A 303 9.26 9.73 11.69
CA LEU A 303 8.28 8.89 12.37
C LEU A 303 6.93 9.57 12.54
N ALA A 304 6.90 10.81 13.01
CA ALA A 304 5.65 11.57 13.17
C ALA A 304 4.94 11.76 11.83
N SER A 305 5.68 12.00 10.75
CA SER A 305 5.10 12.10 9.40
C SER A 305 4.49 10.77 8.94
N LEU A 306 5.14 9.65 9.23
CA LEU A 306 4.65 8.31 8.92
C LEU A 306 3.41 7.96 9.74
N CYS A 307 3.43 8.20 11.05
CA CYS A 307 2.29 7.99 11.93
C CYS A 307 1.09 8.85 11.50
N ARG A 308 1.31 10.13 11.17
CA ARG A 308 0.25 11.01 10.63
C ARG A 308 -0.37 10.42 9.36
N ASN A 309 0.46 9.98 8.41
CA ASN A 309 -0.01 9.44 7.14
C ASN A 309 -0.85 8.16 7.33
N LEU A 310 -0.40 7.25 8.21
CA LEU A 310 -1.15 6.04 8.54
C LEU A 310 -2.43 6.33 9.33
N SER A 311 -2.46 7.35 10.19
CA SER A 311 -3.70 7.78 10.83
C SER A 311 -4.69 8.39 9.83
N GLN A 312 -4.20 9.16 8.85
CA GLN A 312 -5.08 9.80 7.85
C GLN A 312 -5.65 8.80 6.84
N ASP A 313 -4.88 7.77 6.47
CA ASP A 313 -5.34 6.77 5.50
C ASP A 313 -4.61 5.43 5.68
N TYR A 314 -4.98 4.71 6.75
CA TYR A 314 -4.41 3.39 7.05
C TYR A 314 -4.65 2.41 5.90
N ARG A 315 -5.83 2.46 5.27
CA ARG A 315 -6.23 1.53 4.22
C ARG A 315 -5.33 1.61 3.00
N SER A 316 -5.06 2.82 2.51
CA SER A 316 -4.24 3.01 1.31
C SER A 316 -2.75 2.79 1.57
N TRP A 317 -2.29 2.94 2.80
CA TRP A 317 -0.87 2.97 3.12
C TRP A 317 -0.38 1.75 3.93
N SER A 318 -1.26 0.89 4.44
CA SER A 318 -0.84 -0.31 5.19
C SER A 318 -0.08 -1.37 4.36
N SER A 319 0.03 -1.20 3.04
CA SER A 319 0.76 -2.11 2.14
C SER A 319 1.73 -1.39 1.20
N GLY A 320 2.72 -2.13 0.70
CA GLY A 320 3.69 -1.68 -0.30
C GLY A 320 4.83 -0.80 0.24
N MET A 321 5.08 -0.84 1.55
CA MET A 321 6.30 -0.26 2.14
C MET A 321 7.55 -0.94 1.57
N PRO A 322 8.70 -0.25 1.55
CA PRO A 322 9.98 -0.84 1.16
C PRO A 322 10.30 -2.13 1.93
N ASP A 323 10.83 -3.13 1.22
CA ASP A 323 11.08 -4.47 1.77
C ASP A 323 11.97 -4.46 3.03
N LEU A 324 13.05 -3.66 2.99
CA LEU A 324 14.04 -3.58 4.06
C LEU A 324 13.96 -2.26 4.81
N LEU A 325 14.06 -2.37 6.13
CA LEU A 325 14.44 -1.27 7.01
C LEU A 325 15.83 -1.57 7.56
N LEU A 326 16.76 -0.68 7.25
CA LEU A 326 18.15 -0.73 7.68
C LEU A 326 18.43 0.38 8.68
N TRP A 327 19.32 0.13 9.63
CA TRP A 327 19.83 1.13 10.56
C TRP A 327 21.28 0.89 10.92
N ARG A 328 21.96 1.95 11.35
CA ARG A 328 23.28 1.85 11.98
C ARG A 328 23.48 3.03 12.94
N PHE A 329 24.23 2.78 14.00
CA PHE A 329 24.64 3.79 14.97
C PHE A 329 26.05 4.27 14.67
N HIS A 330 26.25 5.57 14.83
CA HIS A 330 27.53 6.28 14.78
C HIS A 330 27.82 6.80 16.19
N GLY A 331 28.41 5.95 17.03
CA GLY A 331 28.55 6.22 18.46
C GLY A 331 27.21 6.08 19.22
N GLU A 332 27.11 6.67 20.40
CA GLU A 332 25.98 6.44 21.31
C GLU A 332 24.72 7.26 20.96
N PHE A 333 24.88 8.45 20.37
CA PHE A 333 23.79 9.44 20.25
C PHE A 333 23.31 9.70 18.82
N ARG A 334 23.93 9.07 17.81
CA ARG A 334 23.59 9.34 16.41
C ARG A 334 23.31 8.04 15.68
N GLY A 335 22.10 7.90 15.16
CA GLY A 335 21.72 6.82 14.27
C GLY A 335 21.42 7.34 12.87
N GLU A 336 21.42 6.45 11.90
CA GLU A 336 20.73 6.70 10.63
C GLU A 336 19.97 5.46 10.19
N ALA A 337 18.83 5.68 9.56
CA ALA A 337 18.01 4.64 8.97
C ALA A 337 17.94 4.79 7.44
N LYS A 338 17.71 3.66 6.77
CA LYS A 338 17.52 3.60 5.33
C LYS A 338 16.43 2.60 4.98
N LEU A 339 15.54 3.00 4.07
CA LEU A 339 14.48 2.15 3.55
C LEU A 339 14.85 1.69 2.15
N VAL A 340 14.86 0.38 1.92
CA VAL A 340 15.31 -0.19 0.65
C VAL A 340 14.25 -1.09 0.07
N GLU A 341 13.85 -0.79 -1.16
CA GLU A 341 12.98 -1.65 -1.96
C GLU A 341 13.86 -2.55 -2.83
N VAL A 342 13.72 -3.87 -2.69
CA VAL A 342 14.56 -4.85 -3.36
C VAL A 342 13.84 -5.34 -4.61
N LYS A 343 14.55 -5.36 -5.74
CA LYS A 343 14.02 -5.88 -7.00
C LYS A 343 14.92 -6.96 -7.56
N GLY A 344 14.32 -8.11 -7.82
CA GLY A 344 14.95 -9.15 -8.60
C GLY A 344 15.19 -8.71 -10.05
N PRO A 345 15.91 -9.53 -10.86
CA PRO A 345 16.38 -9.13 -12.18
C PRO A 345 15.27 -8.74 -13.18
N ARG A 346 14.05 -9.25 -12.98
CA ARG A 346 12.89 -9.02 -13.87
C ARG A 346 11.79 -8.21 -13.19
N ASP A 347 11.98 -7.83 -11.93
CA ASP A 347 10.95 -7.19 -11.14
C ASP A 347 10.97 -5.67 -11.36
N ARG A 348 9.79 -5.07 -11.27
CA ARG A 348 9.61 -3.62 -11.34
C ARG A 348 8.92 -3.13 -10.09
N LEU A 349 9.10 -1.85 -9.79
CA LEU A 349 8.32 -1.17 -8.76
C LEU A 349 6.84 -1.24 -9.11
N SER A 350 6.03 -1.75 -8.18
CA SER A 350 4.59 -1.54 -8.25
C SER A 350 4.27 -0.06 -8.06
N GLU A 351 3.10 0.36 -8.50
CA GLU A 351 2.63 1.73 -8.35
C GLU A 351 2.44 2.12 -6.88
N GLN A 352 2.07 1.16 -6.03
CA GLN A 352 1.98 1.36 -4.58
C GLN A 352 3.36 1.60 -3.96
N GLN A 353 4.36 0.80 -4.32
CA GLN A 353 5.74 1.00 -3.84
C GLN A 353 6.32 2.33 -4.33
N GLN A 354 6.03 2.71 -5.59
CA GLN A 354 6.43 4.01 -6.10
C GLN A 354 5.75 5.16 -5.35
N ALA A 355 4.46 5.03 -5.01
CA ALA A 355 3.75 6.01 -4.18
C ALA A 355 4.43 6.17 -2.81
N TRP A 356 4.80 5.05 -2.19
CA TRP A 356 5.54 5.04 -0.92
C TRP A 356 6.90 5.70 -1.03
N LEU A 357 7.72 5.34 -2.01
CA LEU A 357 9.06 5.93 -2.20
C LEU A 357 8.99 7.44 -2.40
N LEU A 358 8.06 7.93 -3.23
CA LEU A 358 7.90 9.39 -3.42
C LEU A 358 7.48 10.09 -2.13
N LEU A 359 6.52 9.52 -1.40
CA LEU A 359 6.07 10.07 -0.12
C LEU A 359 7.21 10.09 0.91
N LEU A 360 7.94 8.99 1.06
CA LEU A 360 9.05 8.87 2.01
C LEU A 360 10.16 9.88 1.69
N MET A 361 10.51 10.03 0.41
CA MET A 361 11.48 11.05 -0.04
C MET A 361 11.00 12.48 0.28
N ASP A 362 9.71 12.77 0.15
CA ASP A 362 9.14 14.07 0.50
C ASP A 362 9.12 14.33 2.01
N LYS A 363 9.10 13.27 2.82
CA LYS A 363 9.19 13.35 4.29
C LYS A 363 10.62 13.29 4.83
N GLY A 364 11.62 13.22 3.96
CA GLY A 364 13.03 13.27 4.35
C GLY A 364 13.66 11.90 4.68
N PHE A 365 12.98 10.80 4.40
CA PHE A 365 13.56 9.47 4.58
C PHE A 365 14.67 9.20 3.55
N ASN A 366 15.70 8.47 3.98
CA ASN A 366 16.72 7.94 3.07
C ASN A 366 16.20 6.67 2.40
N THR A 367 15.81 6.77 1.13
CA THR A 367 15.24 5.67 0.35
C THR A 367 16.10 5.28 -0.84
N GLU A 368 16.18 3.99 -1.16
CA GLU A 368 16.78 3.52 -2.41
C GLU A 368 16.12 2.25 -2.94
N VAL A 369 16.41 1.94 -4.21
CA VAL A 369 16.01 0.68 -4.86
C VAL A 369 17.26 -0.17 -5.06
N CYS A 370 17.27 -1.36 -4.46
CA CYS A 370 18.33 -2.34 -4.63
C CYS A 370 17.97 -3.32 -5.75
N LYS A 371 18.66 -3.23 -6.89
CA LYS A 371 18.48 -4.15 -8.02
C LYS A 371 19.46 -5.31 -7.90
N VAL A 372 18.94 -6.50 -7.65
CA VAL A 372 19.73 -7.74 -7.67
C VAL A 372 19.89 -8.18 -9.12
N VAL A 373 21.14 -8.25 -9.58
CA VAL A 373 21.49 -8.67 -10.94
C VAL A 373 22.27 -9.99 -10.89
N PRO A 374 22.02 -10.93 -11.82
CA PRO A 374 22.76 -12.18 -11.85
C PRO A 374 24.21 -11.94 -12.30
N LEU A 375 25.15 -12.62 -11.64
CA LEU A 375 26.54 -12.67 -12.08
C LEU A 375 26.59 -13.25 -13.49
N THR A 376 26.93 -12.42 -14.47
CA THR A 376 27.17 -12.86 -15.84
C THR A 376 28.59 -13.38 -15.93
N ILE A 377 28.78 -14.70 -15.86
CA ILE A 377 30.06 -15.32 -16.22
C ILE A 377 30.16 -15.19 -17.74
N ARG A 378 30.99 -14.27 -18.22
CA ARG A 378 31.41 -14.27 -19.63
C ARG A 378 32.30 -15.51 -19.82
N SER A 379 31.76 -16.52 -20.50
CA SER A 379 32.50 -17.68 -20.99
C SER A 379 33.43 -17.30 -22.12
#